data_AF-A0A828PHJ9-F1
#
_entry.id   AF-A0A828PHJ9-F1
#
_cell.length_a   1.000
_cell.length_b   1.000
_cell.length_c   1.000
_cell.angle_alpha   90.00
_cell.angle_beta   90.00
_cell.angle_gamma   90.00
#
_symmetry.space_group_name_H-M   'P 1'
#
loop_
_entity.id
_entity.type
_entity.pdbx_description
1 polymer ?
#
loop_
_entity_poly.entity_id
_entity_poly.type
_entity_poly.pdbx_seq_one_letter_code
_entity_poly.pdbx_strand_id
1 'polypeptide(L)' 'MVECERSQFTGKTYKDAIEHLITVTAERDTCASQIDGIRRWQKQHTNK' A
#
# COMPACT_ATOMS: atom_id res chain seq x y z
N MET A 1 -13.11 -1.84 -4.68
CA MET A 1 -11.82 -1.32 -4.17
C MET A 1 -11.13 -2.51 -3.54
N VAL A 2 -9.93 -2.86 -3.98
CA VAL A 2 -9.19 -3.98 -3.38
C VAL A 2 -8.77 -3.53 -1.99
N GLU A 3 -8.99 -4.37 -0.97
CA GLU A 3 -8.59 -4.05 0.39
C GLU A 3 -7.07 -3.91 0.48
N CYS A 4 -6.62 -3.00 1.33
CA CYS A 4 -5.20 -2.81 1.60
C CYS A 4 -4.66 -3.99 2.40
N GLU A 5 -3.98 -4.89 1.70
CA GLU A 5 -3.30 -6.03 2.33
C GLU A 5 -2.26 -5.55 3.35
N ARG A 6 -2.16 -6.32 4.44
CA ARG A 6 -1.20 -6.10 5.51
C ARG A 6 -0.69 -7.45 5.96
N SER A 7 0.36 -7.92 5.28
CA SER A 7 0.99 -9.17 5.66
C SER A 7 1.51 -9.10 7.09
N GLN A 8 1.28 -10.16 7.87
CA GLN A 8 1.86 -10.28 9.20
C GLN A 8 3.32 -10.74 9.10
N PHE A 9 4.21 -10.16 9.90
CA PHE A 9 5.57 -10.68 10.03
C PHE A 9 5.60 -11.97 10.84
N THR A 10 6.09 -13.06 10.25
CA THR A 10 6.24 -14.38 10.90
C THR A 10 7.68 -14.92 10.84
N GLY A 11 8.62 -14.09 10.36
CA GLY A 11 10.02 -14.43 10.20
C GLY A 11 10.78 -14.53 11.52
N LYS A 12 11.93 -15.19 11.48
CA LYS A 12 12.85 -15.37 12.63
C LYS A 12 14.28 -14.95 12.33
N THR A 13 14.59 -14.68 11.07
CA THR A 13 15.94 -14.30 10.62
C THR A 13 15.94 -12.91 10.01
N TYR A 14 17.13 -12.32 9.88
CA TYR A 14 17.29 -11.05 9.15
C TYR A 14 16.87 -11.17 7.69
N LYS A 15 17.08 -12.32 7.05
CA LYS A 15 16.61 -12.56 5.68
C LYS A 15 15.09 -12.44 5.59
N ASP A 16 14.37 -13.09 6.51
CA ASP A 16 12.91 -13.04 6.54
C ASP A 16 12.40 -11.60 6.76
N ALA A 17 13.12 -10.80 7.55
CA ALA A 17 12.79 -9.38 7.75
C ALA A 17 12.95 -8.56 6.46
N ILE A 18 13.99 -8.80 5.68
CA ILE A 18 14.19 -8.14 4.38
C ILE A 18 13.12 -8.58 3.37
N GLU A 19 12.82 -9.88 3.30
CA GLU A 19 11.77 -10.40 2.42
C GLU A 19 10.39 -9.82 2.79
N HIS A 20 10.08 -9.76 4.08
CA HIS A 20 8.86 -9.14 4.57
C HIS A 20 8.79 -7.65 4.25
N LEU A 21 9.91 -6.92 4.40
CA LEU A 21 9.98 -5.50 4.07
C LEU A 21 9.66 -5.25 2.59
N ILE A 22 10.15 -6.10 1.69
CA ILE A 22 9.83 -6.01 0.25
C ILE A 22 8.32 -6.19 0.04
N THR A 23 7.72 -7.22 0.64
CA THR A 23 6.28 -7.48 0.55
C THR A 23 5.44 -6.30 1.01
N VAL A 24 5.64 -5.82 2.25
CA VAL A 24 4.83 -4.72 2.81
C VAL A 24 5.06 -3.39 2.09
N THR A 25 6.20 -3.22 1.42
CA THR A 25 6.46 -2.06 0.56
C THR A 25 5.56 -2.11 -0.69
N ALA A 26 5.44 -3.26 -1.34
CA ALA A 26 4.56 -3.43 -2.49
C ALA A 26 3.07 -3.27 -2.11
N GLU A 27 2.67 -3.80 -0.95
CA GLU A 27 1.33 -3.61 -0.38
C GLU A 27 1.03 -2.12 -0.15
N ARG A 28 1.96 -1.41 0.49
CA ARG A 28 1.86 0.04 0.74
C ARG A 28 1.72 0.83 -0.56
N ASP A 29 2.51 0.53 -1.58
CA ASP A 29 2.49 1.26 -2.85
C ASP A 29 1.15 1.06 -3.59
N THR A 30 0.58 -0.14 -3.53
CA THR A 30 -0.76 -0.43 -4.02
C THR A 30 -1.81 0.45 -3.33
N CYS A 31 -1.77 0.52 -2.00
CA CYS A 31 -2.67 1.36 -1.21
C CYS A 31 -2.51 2.85 -1.50
N ALA A 32 -1.26 3.33 -1.60
CA ALA A 32 -0.98 4.71 -1.94
C ALA A 32 -1.58 5.08 -3.30
N SER A 33 -1.49 4.19 -4.29
CA SER A 33 -2.07 4.42 -5.63
C SER A 33 -3.59 4.62 -5.61
N GLN A 34 -4.30 3.92 -4.71
CA GLN A 34 -5.75 4.06 -4.55
C GLN A 34 -6.12 5.43 -3.96
N ILE A 35 -5.40 5.86 -2.91
CA ILE A 35 -5.58 7.18 -2.29
C ILE A 35 -5.30 8.28 -3.31
N ASP A 36 -4.24 8.14 -4.10
CA ASP A 36 -3.92 9.11 -5.13
C ASP A 36 -4.99 9.15 -6.24
N GLY A 37 -5.60 8.01 -6.57
CA GLY A 37 -6.77 7.95 -7.44
C GLY A 37 -7.94 8.79 -6.90
N ILE A 38 -8.28 8.62 -5.62
CA ILE A 38 -9.33 9.40 -4.94
C ILE A 38 -9.00 10.88 -4.94
N ARG A 39 -7.76 11.25 -4.59
CA ARG A 39 -7.30 12.65 -4.59
C ARG A 39 -7.39 13.28 -5.98
N ARG A 40 -7.00 12.54 -7.03
CA ARG A 40 -7.12 13.02 -8.42
C ARG A 40 -8.59 13.23 -8.79
N TRP A 41 -9.45 12.28 -8.46
CA TRP A 41 -10.90 12.42 -8.69
C TRP A 41 -11.47 13.64 -7.96
N GLN A 42 -11.15 13.84 -6.69
CA GLN A 42 -11.57 15.03 -5.93
C GLN A 42 -11.09 16.33 -6.59
N LYS A 43 -9.82 16.42 -7.00
CA LYS A 43 -9.33 17.62 -7.71
C LYS A 43 -10.09 17.92 -9.00
N GLN A 44 -10.52 16.88 -9.72
CA GLN A 44 -11.29 17.02 -10.96
C GLN A 44 -12.77 17.38 -10.72
N HIS A 45 -13.35 16.96 -9.59
CA HIS A 45 -14.80 17.05 -9.35
C HIS A 45 -15.23 17.93 -8.17
N THR A 46 -14.29 18.41 -7.35
CA THR A 46 -14.55 19.31 -6.21
C THR A 46 -14.28 20.79 -6.54
N ASN A 47 -13.86 21.11 -7.77
CA ASN A 47 -13.95 22.47 -8.30
C ASN A 47 -15.40 22.75 -8.76
N LYS A 48 -16.26 23.06 -7.79
CA LYS A 48 -17.53 23.75 -7.99
C LYS A 48 -17.71 24.78 -6.88
#